data_AF-A0A9Q0PU53-F1
#
_entry.id   AF-A0A9Q0PU53-F1
#
_cell.length_a   1.000
_cell.length_b   1.000
_cell.length_c   1.000
_cell.angle_alpha   90.00
_cell.angle_beta   90.00
_cell.angle_gamma   90.00
#
_symmetry.space_group_name_H-M   'P 1'
#
loop_
_entity.id
_entity.type
_entity.pdbx_description
1 polymer ?
#
loop_
_entity_poly.entity_id
_entity_poly.type
_entity_poly.pdbx_seq_one_letter_code
_entity_poly.pdbx_strand_id
1 'polypeptide(L)'
;MATPMVEDSSFEDDQLASMTTEDITRKSRLLDNEIRILKEEVQRTNLDLDSYKEKIKENQEKIKLNKQLPYLVGNIVEILEMNPEDEAEEDGANIDLDSQRKGKCVVLKTSTRQVSHLI
;
A
#
# COMPACT_ATOMS: atom_id res chain seq x y z
N MET A 1 -26.66 -0.73 10.60
CA MET A 1 -27.29 -1.95 11.12
C MET A 1 -26.21 -3.00 11.23
N ALA A 2 -25.78 -3.34 12.44
CA ALA A 2 -24.82 -4.42 12.66
C ALA A 2 -25.62 -5.73 12.67
N THR A 3 -25.26 -6.65 11.78
CA THR A 3 -25.77 -8.03 11.81
C THR A 3 -25.38 -8.66 13.15
N PRO A 4 -26.31 -9.26 13.90
CA PRO A 4 -25.96 -10.02 15.08
C PRO A 4 -25.18 -11.24 14.61
N MET A 5 -23.95 -11.42 15.10
CA MET A 5 -23.26 -12.69 14.95
C MET A 5 -24.09 -13.70 15.75
N VAL A 6 -24.75 -14.62 15.04
CA VAL A 6 -25.37 -15.79 15.65
C VAL A 6 -24.20 -16.59 16.20
N GLU A 7 -23.96 -16.50 17.51
CA GLU A 7 -23.00 -17.32 18.21
C GLU A 7 -23.41 -18.78 18.04
N ASP A 8 -22.58 -19.56 17.33
CA ASP A 8 -22.57 -21.03 17.29
C ASP A 8 -22.20 -21.58 18.68
N SER A 9 -22.99 -21.20 19.69
CA SER A 9 -22.85 -21.57 21.10
C SER A 9 -22.94 -23.08 21.32
N SER A 10 -23.64 -23.80 20.44
CA SER A 10 -23.76 -25.26 20.51
C SER A 10 -22.47 -26.01 20.19
N PHE A 11 -21.55 -25.44 19.40
CA PHE A 11 -20.28 -26.10 19.07
C PHE A 11 -19.22 -25.87 20.17
N GLU A 12 -19.29 -24.72 20.85
CA GLU A 12 -18.39 -24.39 21.95
C GLU A 12 -18.67 -25.24 23.20
N ASP A 13 -19.94 -25.52 23.50
CA ASP A 13 -20.34 -26.33 24.66
C ASP A 13 -19.86 -27.79 24.57
N ASP A 14 -19.88 -28.41 23.38
CA ASP A 14 -19.37 -29.79 23.17
C ASP A 14 -17.83 -29.87 23.32
N GLN A 15 -17.10 -28.83 22.90
CA GLN A 15 -15.65 -28.75 23.15
C GLN A 15 -15.33 -28.50 24.62
N LEU A 16 -16.08 -27.62 25.29
CA LEU A 16 -15.93 -27.33 26.72
C LEU A 16 -16.20 -28.56 27.59
N ALA A 17 -17.21 -29.37 27.23
CA ALA A 17 -17.53 -30.61 27.91
C ALA A 17 -16.43 -31.69 27.77
N SER A 18 -15.62 -31.63 26.71
CA SER A 18 -14.52 -32.56 26.46
C SER A 18 -13.20 -32.20 27.15
N MET A 19 -13.07 -30.96 27.65
CA MET A 19 -11.85 -30.45 28.29
C MET A 19 -11.90 -30.58 29.80
N THR A 20 -10.74 -30.76 30.43
CA THR A 20 -10.66 -30.72 31.90
C THR A 20 -10.74 -29.28 32.41
N THR A 21 -11.16 -29.09 33.66
CA THR A 21 -11.27 -27.77 34.30
C THR A 21 -9.92 -27.02 34.36
N GLU A 22 -8.81 -27.75 34.47
CA GLU A 22 -7.45 -27.20 34.39
C GLU A 22 -7.11 -26.68 32.98
N ASP A 23 -7.48 -27.42 31.94
CA ASP A 23 -7.25 -27.02 30.55
C ASP A 23 -8.04 -25.75 30.19
N ILE A 24 -9.27 -25.64 30.67
CA ILE A 24 -10.12 -24.45 30.51
C ILE A 24 -9.46 -23.24 31.17
N THR A 25 -8.96 -23.41 32.40
CA THR A 25 -8.29 -22.33 33.15
C THR A 25 -7.00 -21.88 32.46
N ARG A 26 -6.23 -22.83 31.89
CA ARG A 26 -5.01 -22.53 31.12
C ARG A 26 -5.34 -21.81 29.82
N LYS A 27 -6.34 -22.26 29.05
CA LYS A 27 -6.80 -21.61 27.82
C LYS A 27 -7.30 -20.19 28.10
N SER A 28 -8.09 -19.98 29.15
CA SER A 28 -8.57 -18.64 29.52
C SER A 28 -7.41 -17.66 29.71
N ARG A 29 -6.36 -18.06 30.43
CA ARG A 29 -5.17 -17.20 30.63
C ARG A 29 -4.40 -16.93 29.34
N LEU A 30 -4.35 -17.88 28.40
CA LEU A 30 -3.71 -17.68 27.11
C LEU A 30 -4.52 -16.68 26.26
N LEU A 31 -5.85 -16.84 26.22
CA LEU A 31 -6.76 -15.94 25.54
C LEU A 31 -6.69 -14.52 26.13
N ASP A 32 -6.61 -14.37 27.46
CA ASP A 32 -6.46 -13.06 28.10
C ASP A 32 -5.17 -12.33 27.67
N ASN A 33 -4.07 -13.08 27.56
CA ASN A 33 -2.81 -12.53 27.07
C ASN A 33 -2.88 -12.18 25.58
N GLU A 34 -3.52 -13.03 24.78
CA GLU A 34 -3.69 -12.81 23.35
C GLU A 34 -4.58 -11.59 23.07
N ILE A 35 -5.69 -11.44 23.80
CA ILE A 35 -6.56 -10.24 23.74
C ILE A 35 -5.76 -8.99 24.08
N ARG A 36 -4.84 -9.05 25.05
CA ARG A 36 -4.01 -7.89 25.40
C ARG A 36 -3.07 -7.50 24.26
N ILE A 37 -2.37 -8.47 23.69
CA ILE A 37 -1.44 -8.24 22.57
C ILE A 37 -2.19 -7.71 21.34
N LEU A 38 -3.34 -8.32 21.00
CA LEU A 38 -4.17 -7.88 19.89
C LEU A 38 -4.70 -6.46 20.08
N LYS A 39 -5.06 -6.06 21.30
CA LYS A 39 -5.45 -4.67 21.60
C LYS A 39 -4.30 -3.68 21.36
N GLU A 40 -3.10 -4.02 21.80
CA GLU A 40 -1.90 -3.20 21.58
C GLU A 40 -1.56 -3.08 20.09
N GLU A 41 -1.68 -4.18 19.34
CA GLU A 41 -1.47 -4.21 17.89
C GLU A 41 -2.50 -3.37 17.15
N VAL A 42 -3.79 -3.52 17.47
CA VAL A 42 -4.86 -2.70 16.90
C VAL A 42 -4.61 -1.22 17.16
N GLN A 43 -4.17 -0.85 18.37
CA GLN A 43 -3.85 0.53 18.68
C GLN A 43 -2.67 1.05 17.85
N ARG A 44 -1.58 0.28 17.73
CA ARG A 44 -0.42 0.63 16.90
C ARG A 44 -0.82 0.82 15.44
N THR A 45 -1.53 -0.15 14.87
CA THR A 45 -1.98 -0.10 13.47
C THR A 45 -2.92 1.08 13.22
N ASN A 46 -3.78 1.46 14.18
CA ASN A 46 -4.63 2.64 14.04
C ASN A 46 -3.81 3.94 13.99
N LEU A 47 -2.77 4.07 14.81
CA LEU A 47 -1.87 5.24 14.77
C LEU A 47 -1.12 5.34 13.43
N ASP A 48 -0.66 4.20 12.91
CA ASP A 48 -0.02 4.14 11.59
C ASP A 48 -1.00 4.54 10.50
N LEU A 49 -2.23 4.02 10.56
CA LEU A 49 -3.30 4.30 9.61
C LEU A 49 -3.64 5.80 9.59
N ASP A 50 -3.76 6.44 10.75
CA ASP A 50 -4.01 7.88 10.83
C ASP A 50 -2.83 8.70 10.31
N SER A 51 -1.59 8.27 10.60
CA SER A 51 -0.38 8.87 10.02
C SER A 51 -0.37 8.77 8.48
N TYR A 52 -0.78 7.63 7.91
CA TYR A 52 -0.88 7.48 6.45
C TYR A 52 -2.02 8.32 5.86
N LYS A 53 -3.16 8.44 6.54
CA LYS A 53 -4.24 9.34 6.10
C LYS A 53 -3.78 10.79 6.03
N GLU A 54 -3.02 11.26 7.01
CA GLU A 54 -2.46 12.62 7.00
C GLU A 54 -1.50 12.82 5.82
N LYS A 55 -0.57 11.89 5.60
CA LYS A 55 0.34 11.92 4.44
C LYS A 55 -0.41 11.92 3.12
N ILE A 56 -1.49 11.15 3.00
CA ILE A 56 -2.33 11.13 1.79
C ILE A 56 -3.00 12.50 1.59
N LYS A 57 -3.56 13.10 2.64
CA LYS A 57 -4.18 14.43 2.56
C LYS A 57 -3.16 15.49 2.13
N GLU A 58 -1.98 15.51 2.75
CA GLU A 58 -0.90 16.43 2.40
C GLU A 58 -0.46 16.25 0.94
N ASN A 59 -0.27 15.01 0.49
CA ASN A 59 0.08 14.73 -0.90
C ASN A 59 -1.04 15.11 -1.87
N GLN A 60 -2.30 14.90 -1.52
CA GLN A 60 -3.43 15.35 -2.32
C GLN A 60 -3.48 16.87 -2.45
N GLU A 61 -3.16 17.61 -1.39
CA GLU A 61 -3.06 19.08 -1.44
C GLU A 61 -1.89 19.54 -2.31
N LYS A 62 -0.71 18.91 -2.19
CA LYS A 62 0.43 19.17 -3.09
C LYS A 62 0.08 18.90 -4.55
N ILE A 63 -0.65 17.81 -4.83
CA ILE A 63 -1.14 17.52 -6.19
C ILE A 63 -2.13 18.60 -6.64
N LYS A 64 -3.04 19.07 -5.78
CA LYS A 64 -4.00 20.14 -6.13
C LYS A 64 -3.28 21.45 -6.46
N LEU A 65 -2.26 21.82 -5.69
CA LEU A 65 -1.43 23.00 -5.97
C LEU A 65 -0.72 22.88 -7.31
N ASN A 66 -0.11 21.71 -7.59
CA ASN A 66 0.50 21.44 -8.89
C ASN A 66 -0.55 21.33 -10.03
N LYS A 67 -1.82 21.07 -9.70
CA LYS A 67 -3.01 21.02 -10.59
C LYS A 67 -3.77 22.36 -10.73
N GLN A 68 -3.21 23.47 -10.22
CA GLN A 68 -3.61 24.82 -10.60
C GLN A 68 -3.11 25.32 -11.97
N LEU A 69 -4.05 25.70 -12.84
CA LEU A 69 -3.78 26.32 -14.15
C LEU A 69 -3.01 27.65 -14.04
N PRO A 70 -2.27 28.07 -15.09
CA PRO A 70 -2.17 27.46 -16.43
C PRO A 70 -1.07 26.39 -16.60
N TYR A 71 -1.30 25.44 -17.53
CA TYR A 71 -0.33 24.41 -17.92
C TYR A 71 0.26 24.62 -19.30
N LEU A 72 1.49 24.14 -19.48
CA LEU A 72 2.04 23.88 -20.78
C LEU A 72 1.33 22.68 -21.41
N VAL A 73 0.82 22.87 -22.63
CA VAL A 73 0.16 21.80 -23.39
C VAL A 73 1.16 21.17 -24.35
N GLY A 74 1.13 19.85 -24.48
CA GLY A 74 1.95 19.08 -25.42
C GLY A 74 1.21 17.85 -25.93
N ASN A 75 1.71 17.28 -27.02
CA ASN A 75 1.19 16.06 -27.63
C ASN A 75 2.09 14.89 -27.27
N ILE A 76 1.49 13.73 -27.01
CA ILE A 76 2.22 12.46 -26.91
C ILE A 76 2.56 12.01 -28.33
N VAL A 77 3.85 11.83 -28.60
CA VAL A 77 4.37 11.38 -29.89
C VAL A 77 4.45 9.86 -29.93
N GLU A 78 5.04 9.28 -28.89
CA GLU A 78 5.29 7.84 -28.78
C GLU A 78 5.32 7.41 -27.32
N ILE A 79 4.95 6.17 -27.06
CA ILE A 79 5.06 5.51 -25.76
C ILE A 79 5.97 4.30 -25.96
N LEU A 80 7.08 4.27 -25.23
CA LEU A 80 8.10 3.23 -25.28
C LEU A 80 7.99 2.38 -24.01
N GLU A 81 7.96 1.05 -24.14
CA GLU A 81 8.02 0.13 -23.01
C GLU A 81 9.47 -0.35 -22.86
N MET A 82 10.16 0.06 -21.79
CA MET A 82 11.53 -0.38 -21.53
C MET A 82 11.48 -1.67 -20.73
N ASN A 83 11.70 -2.80 -21.42
CA ASN A 83 11.82 -4.11 -20.79
C ASN A 83 13.30 -4.38 -20.46
N PRO A 84 13.62 -4.71 -19.20
CA PRO A 84 15.00 -4.89 -18.74
C PRO A 84 15.67 -6.18 -19.25
N GLU A 85 14.93 -7.05 -19.95
CA GLU A 85 15.52 -8.24 -20.58
C GLU A 85 16.19 -7.92 -21.93
N ASP A 86 15.90 -6.77 -22.53
CA ASP A 86 16.43 -6.38 -23.85
C ASP A 86 17.73 -5.53 -23.76
N GLU A 87 18.10 -5.03 -22.57
CA GLU A 87 19.27 -4.13 -22.35
C GLU A 87 20.32 -4.72 -21.37
N ALA A 88 20.43 -6.04 -21.27
CA ALA A 88 21.39 -6.68 -20.37
C ALA A 88 22.86 -6.67 -20.88
N GLU A 89 23.12 -6.15 -22.08
CA GLU A 89 24.47 -6.09 -22.65
C GLU A 89 24.85 -4.63 -22.94
N GLU A 90 25.90 -4.16 -22.27
CA GLU A 90 26.56 -2.86 -22.43
C GLU A 90 25.86 -1.62 -21.83
N ASP A 91 26.14 -1.30 -20.56
CA ASP A 91 26.99 -0.11 -20.36
C ASP A 91 27.67 -0.07 -18.99
N GLY A 92 28.96 0.23 -19.03
CA GLY A 92 29.81 0.42 -17.86
C GLY A 92 29.80 1.87 -17.41
N ALA A 93 29.64 2.07 -16.10
CA ALA A 93 29.87 3.29 -15.35
C ALA A 93 28.75 4.36 -15.37
N ASN A 94 28.14 4.51 -14.18
CA ASN A 94 27.35 5.64 -13.71
C ASN A 94 25.98 5.86 -14.40
N ILE A 95 25.13 4.83 -14.34
CA ILE A 95 23.74 4.89 -14.80
C ILE A 95 22.91 5.66 -13.77
N ASP A 96 22.20 6.68 -14.24
CA ASP A 96 21.26 7.50 -13.45
C ASP A 96 20.14 6.64 -12.85
N LEU A 97 19.74 6.91 -11.60
CA LEU A 97 18.73 6.14 -10.87
C LEU A 97 17.34 6.15 -11.57
N ASP A 98 17.08 7.14 -12.43
CA ASP A 98 15.87 7.20 -13.27
C ASP A 98 15.94 6.23 -14.47
N SER A 99 17.14 5.92 -14.99
CA SER A 99 17.31 4.98 -16.11
C SER A 99 17.11 3.51 -15.70
N GLN A 100 17.14 3.20 -14.40
CA GLN A 100 16.80 1.87 -13.88
C GLN A 100 15.29 1.68 -13.64
N ARG A 101 14.45 2.71 -13.83
CA ARG A 101 13.01 2.55 -13.65
C ARG A 101 12.43 1.75 -14.81
N LYS A 102 12.23 0.46 -14.55
CA LYS A 102 11.35 -0.41 -15.33
C LYS A 102 10.01 0.30 -15.51
N GLY A 103 9.69 0.72 -16.73
CA GLY A 103 8.58 1.65 -16.92
C GLY A 103 8.25 1.96 -18.37
N LYS A 104 7.14 2.68 -18.53
CA LYS A 104 6.69 3.24 -19.80
C LYS A 104 7.31 4.63 -19.95
N CYS A 105 8.24 4.77 -20.88
CA CYS A 105 8.77 6.07 -21.28
C CYS A 105 7.77 6.74 -22.25
N VAL A 106 7.59 8.05 -22.12
CA VAL A 106 6.70 8.83 -22.98
C VAL A 106 7.48 9.95 -23.65
N VAL A 107 7.41 10.00 -24.98
CA VAL A 107 7.98 11.08 -25.79
C VAL A 107 6.91 12.16 -25.98
N LEU A 108 7.17 13.36 -25.45
CA LEU A 108 6.25 14.48 -25.46
C LEU A 108 6.78 15.60 -26.38
N LYS A 109 5.92 16.16 -27.22
CA LYS A 109 6.20 17.38 -27.99
C LYS A 109 5.37 18.53 -27.45
N THR A 110 6.03 19.50 -26.82
CA THR A 110 5.37 20.66 -26.20
C THR A 110 4.93 21.69 -27.25
N SER A 111 4.00 22.58 -26.87
CA SER A 111 3.56 23.70 -27.72
C SER A 111 4.69 24.68 -28.07
N THR A 112 5.78 24.69 -27.30
CA THR A 112 7.03 25.44 -27.59
C THR A 112 7.92 24.75 -28.64
N ARG A 113 7.44 23.68 -29.28
CA ARG A 113 8.15 22.86 -30.28
C ARG A 113 9.41 22.18 -29.72
N GLN A 114 9.45 21.94 -28.41
CA GLN A 114 10.50 21.16 -27.76
C GLN A 114 10.05 19.70 -27.63
N VAL A 115 11.00 18.78 -27.76
CA VAL A 115 10.79 17.35 -27.53
C VAL A 115 11.44 16.99 -26.20
N SER A 116 10.70 16.32 -25.32
CA SER A 116 11.18 15.88 -24.02
C SER A 116 10.80 14.43 -23.79
N HIS A 117 11.74 13.67 -23.22
CA HIS A 117 11.55 12.28 -22.81
C HIS A 117 11.21 12.26 -21.32
N LEU A 118 10.14 11.57 -20.96
CA LEU A 118 9.75 11.33 -19.57
C LEU A 118 9.85 9.83 -19.30
N ILE A 119 10.74 9.42 -18.39
CA ILE A 119 10.97 8.02 -17.97
C ILE A 119 10.31 7.80 -16.60
#